data_AF-K6TZU4-F1
#
_entry.id   AF-K6TZU4-F1
#
_cell.length_a   1.000
_cell.length_b   1.000
_cell.length_c   1.000
_cell.angle_alpha   90.00
_cell.angle_beta   90.00
_cell.angle_gamma   90.00
#
_symmetry.space_group_name_H-M   'P 1'
#
loop_
_entity.id
_entity.type
_entity.pdbx_description
1 polymer ?
#
loop_
_entity_poly.entity_id
_entity_poly.type
_entity_poly.pdbx_seq_one_letter_code
_entity_poly.pdbx_strand_id
1 'polypeptide(L)' 'MEANLTIPKELIDTLEANGEISMTDGVKELFIQSVDDKEGYSYVSSTNEEFGSSREAVEWALNEMGGFDNIVDWE' A
#
# COMPACT_ATOMS: atom_id res chain seq x y z
N MET A 1 9.50 10.54 20.57
CA MET A 1 9.54 9.08 20.38
C MET A 1 9.14 8.87 18.94
N GLU A 2 10.09 8.52 18.09
CA GLU A 2 9.83 8.25 16.67
C GLU A 2 9.06 6.93 16.61
N ALA A 3 7.83 6.97 16.11
CA ALA A 3 7.07 5.74 15.89
C ALA A 3 7.85 4.91 14.87
N ASN A 4 8.35 3.76 15.30
CA ASN A 4 8.98 2.78 14.42
C ASN A 4 7.82 2.04 13.72
N LEU A 5 7.26 2.69 12.69
CA LEU A 5 6.10 2.23 11.96
C LEU A 5 6.49 0.99 11.15
N THR A 6 5.98 -0.18 11.54
CA THR A 6 6.23 -1.43 10.82
C THR A 6 5.19 -1.54 9.72
N ILE A 7 5.59 -1.34 8.47
CA ILE A 7 4.73 -1.62 7.31
C ILE A 7 4.38 -3.12 7.33
N PRO A 8 3.09 -3.50 7.26
CA PRO A 8 2.71 -4.90 7.24
C PRO A 8 3.35 -5.58 6.04
N LYS A 9 4.30 -6.47 6.31
CA LYS A 9 5.05 -7.16 5.26
C LYS A 9 4.12 -7.96 4.35
N GLU A 10 3.04 -8.48 4.91
CA GLU A 10 1.99 -9.19 4.18
C GLU A 10 1.33 -8.36 3.09
N LEU A 11 1.14 -7.04 3.28
CA LEU A 11 0.57 -6.17 2.24
C LEU A 11 1.55 -5.96 1.09
N ILE A 12 2.83 -5.83 1.40
CA ILE A 12 3.91 -5.73 0.40
C ILE A 12 3.99 -7.04 -0.39
N ASP A 13 4.11 -8.17 0.30
CA ASP A 13 4.18 -9.50 -0.31
C ASP A 13 2.93 -9.78 -1.16
N THR A 14 1.74 -9.39 -0.71
CA THR A 14 0.49 -9.54 -1.50
C THR A 14 0.51 -8.69 -2.76
N LEU A 15 0.97 -7.43 -2.68
CA LEU A 15 1.08 -6.55 -3.84
C LEU A 15 2.10 -7.07 -4.86
N GLU A 16 3.23 -7.58 -4.39
CA GLU A 16 4.26 -8.15 -5.27
C GLU A 16 3.84 -9.49 -5.89
N ALA A 17 3.08 -10.32 -5.15
CA ALA A 17 2.64 -11.63 -5.63
C ALA A 17 1.42 -11.56 -6.55
N ASN A 18 0.43 -10.73 -6.20
CA ASN A 18 -0.83 -10.63 -6.93
C ASN A 18 -0.82 -9.51 -7.97
N GLY A 19 0.08 -8.55 -7.86
CA GLY A 19 0.11 -7.35 -8.70
C GLY A 19 -1.01 -6.36 -8.35
N GLU A 20 -1.79 -6.59 -7.30
CA GLU A 20 -2.76 -5.63 -6.80
C GLU A 20 -3.08 -5.85 -5.32
N ILE A 21 -3.44 -4.78 -4.63
CA ILE A 21 -4.05 -4.79 -3.30
C ILE A 21 -5.18 -3.79 -3.22
N SER A 22 -6.19 -4.12 -2.43
CA SER A 22 -7.30 -3.22 -2.07
C SER A 22 -7.33 -3.03 -0.56
N MET A 23 -7.43 -1.78 -0.12
CA MET A 23 -7.57 -1.40 1.28
C MET A 23 -8.86 -0.63 1.46
N THR A 24 -9.64 -0.99 2.48
CA THR A 24 -10.87 -0.28 2.86
C THR A 24 -10.98 -0.11 4.37
N ASP A 25 -11.45 1.07 4.78
CA ASP A 25 -11.74 1.42 6.18
C ASP A 25 -13.27 1.46 6.42
N GLY A 26 -14.05 0.86 5.52
CA GLY A 26 -15.52 0.90 5.54
C GLY A 26 -16.13 2.24 5.09
N VAL A 27 -15.35 3.32 5.04
CA VAL A 27 -15.76 4.64 4.52
C VAL A 27 -15.07 4.98 3.20
N LYS A 28 -13.79 4.62 3.06
CA LYS A 28 -12.98 4.85 1.87
C LYS A 28 -12.43 3.52 1.36
N GLU A 29 -12.19 3.46 0.07
CA GLU A 29 -11.54 2.34 -0.61
C GLU A 29 -10.40 2.89 -1.46
N LEU A 30 -9.21 2.31 -1.30
CA LEU A 30 -8.03 2.55 -2.11
C LEU A 30 -7.59 1.23 -2.72
N PHE A 31 -7.15 1.27 -3.97
CA PHE A 31 -6.53 0.14 -4.62
C PHE A 31 -5.19 0.58 -5.20
N ILE A 32 -4.22 -0.32 -5.15
CA ILE A 32 -2.91 -0.17 -5.78
C ILE A 32 -2.73 -1.36 -6.70
N GLN A 33 -2.25 -1.11 -7.91
CA GLN A 33 -1.93 -2.14 -8.89
C GLN A 33 -0.51 -1.96 -9.40
N SER A 34 0.18 -3.06 -9.67
CA SER A 34 1.43 -3.08 -10.40
C SER A 34 1.14 -2.88 -11.89
N VAL A 35 1.87 -1.96 -12.49
CA VAL A 35 1.93 -1.73 -13.92
C VAL A 35 3.27 -2.26 -14.39
N ASP A 36 3.22 -3.23 -15.30
CA ASP A 36 4.40 -3.67 -16.05
C ASP A 36 4.76 -2.56 -17.05
N ASP A 37 5.63 -1.65 -16.63
CA ASP A 37 6.22 -0.69 -17.55
C ASP A 37 7.55 -1.26 -18.07
N LYS A 38 7.92 -0.90 -19.30
CA LYS A 38 9.09 -1.50 -19.98
C LYS A 38 10.42 -1.25 -19.25
N GLU A 39 10.43 -0.35 -18.27
CA GLU A 39 11.57 0.00 -17.44
C GLU A 39 11.56 -0.64 -16.04
N GLY A 40 10.48 -1.34 -15.65
CA GLY A 40 10.34 -2.01 -14.35
C GLY A 40 8.91 -2.07 -13.83
N TYR A 41 8.74 -2.65 -12.64
CA TYR A 41 7.46 -2.63 -11.93
C TYR A 41 7.21 -1.23 -11.36
N SER A 42 6.27 -0.51 -11.95
CA SER A 42 5.67 0.69 -11.35
C SER A 42 4.40 0.30 -10.63
N TYR A 43 3.99 1.04 -9.60
CA TYR A 43 2.73 0.81 -8.90
C TYR A 43 1.87 2.06 -9.05
N VAL A 44 0.58 1.91 -9.30
CA VAL A 44 -0.36 3.03 -9.43
C VAL A 44 -1.56 2.85 -8.52
N SER A 45 -1.95 3.92 -7.83
CA SER A 45 -3.15 3.92 -6.99
C SER A 45 -4.40 4.30 -7.77
N SER A 46 -5.56 4.06 -7.16
CA SER A 46 -6.87 4.54 -7.61
C SER A 46 -6.97 6.06 -7.78
N THR A 47 -6.06 6.81 -7.16
CA THR A 47 -6.00 8.28 -7.22
C THR A 47 -5.04 8.77 -8.31
N ASN A 48 -4.45 7.87 -9.11
CA ASN A 48 -3.38 8.13 -10.08
C ASN A 48 -2.06 8.59 -9.44
N GLU A 49 -1.78 8.20 -8.20
CA GLU A 49 -0.41 8.32 -7.68
C GLU A 49 0.44 7.14 -8.15
N GLU A 50 1.67 7.42 -8.55
CA GLU A 50 2.64 6.47 -9.09
C GLU A 50 3.78 6.26 -8.09
N PHE A 51 4.20 5.00 -7.92
CA PHE A 51 5.24 4.61 -6.98
C PHE A 51 6.27 3.72 -7.68
N GLY A 52 7.55 3.90 -7.32
CA GLY A 52 8.64 3.08 -7.83
C GLY A 52 8.83 1.76 -7.09
N SER A 53 8.17 1.58 -5.95
CA SER A 53 8.31 0.40 -5.10
C SER A 53 6.98 0.00 -4.45
N SER A 54 6.76 -1.30 -4.28
CA SER A 54 5.62 -1.89 -3.56
C SER A 54 5.50 -1.31 -2.14
N ARG A 55 6.65 -1.16 -1.46
CA ARG A 55 6.75 -0.56 -0.13
C ARG A 55 6.23 0.88 -0.08
N GLU A 56 6.64 1.72 -1.03
CA GLU A 56 6.24 3.13 -1.09
C GLU A 56 4.73 3.25 -1.31
N ALA A 57 4.19 2.42 -2.21
CA ALA A 57 2.76 2.39 -2.49
C ALA A 57 1.94 1.98 -1.25
N VAL A 58 2.34 0.91 -0.55
CA VAL A 58 1.68 0.46 0.68
C VAL A 58 1.77 1.51 1.78
N GLU A 59 2.94 2.11 1.99
CA GLU A 59 3.14 3.16 2.99
C GLU A 59 2.22 4.36 2.74
N TRP A 60 2.14 4.80 1.48
CA TRP A 60 1.25 5.88 1.07
C TRP A 60 -0.22 5.54 1.35
N ALA A 61 -0.68 4.35 0.96
CA ALA A 61 -2.07 3.96 1.15
C ALA A 61 -2.43 3.87 2.63
N LEU A 62 -1.54 3.37 3.49
CA LEU A 62 -1.77 3.35 4.93
C LEU A 62 -1.84 4.77 5.52
N ASN A 63 -1.04 5.70 4.99
CA ASN A 63 -1.11 7.11 5.39
C ASN A 63 -2.44 7.75 4.97
N GLU A 64 -2.92 7.53 3.74
CA GLU A 64 -4.20 8.07 3.25
C GLU A 64 -5.42 7.52 3.99
N MET A 65 -5.31 6.30 4.54
CA MET A 65 -6.37 5.65 5.32
C MET A 65 -6.43 6.15 6.78
N GLY A 66 -5.71 7.21 7.12
CA GLY A 66 -5.71 7.80 8.47
C GLY A 66 -4.47 7.45 9.29
N GLY A 67 -3.44 6.90 8.66
CA GLY A 67 -2.21 6.49 9.31
C GLY A 67 -2.32 5.12 9.97
N PHE A 68 -1.17 4.61 10.43
CA PHE A 68 -1.01 3.30 11.06
C PHE A 68 -1.78 3.13 12.38
N ASP A 69 -2.41 4.18 12.91
CA ASP A 69 -3.23 4.11 14.14
C ASP A 69 -4.49 3.24 13.96
N ASN A 70 -4.92 3.01 12.71
CA ASN A 70 -6.04 2.13 12.36
C ASN A 70 -5.64 0.71 11.93
N ILE A 71 -4.33 0.39 11.86
CA ILE A 71 -3.90 -1.00 11.65
C ILE A 71 -3.96 -1.67 13.02
N VAL A 72 -5.14 -2.23 13.32
CA VAL A 72 -5.33 -3.09 14.47
C VAL A 72 -4.31 -4.23 14.35
N ASP A 73 -3.36 -4.29 15.28
CA ASP A 73 -2.45 -5.43 15.46
C ASP A 73 -3.33 -6.66 15.74
N TRP A 74 -3.47 -7.56 14.76
CA TRP A 74 -4.16 -8.83 14.98
C TRP A 74 -3.18 -9.79 15.66
N GLU A 75 -3.19 -9.82 17.00
CA GLU A 75 -2.56 -10.89 17.81
C GLU A 75 -3.23 -12.26 17.60
#